data_AF-A0A1W0WVP9-F1
#
_entry.id   AF-A0A1W0WVP9-F1
#
_cell.length_a   1.000
_cell.length_b   1.000
_cell.length_c   1.000
_cell.angle_alpha   90.00
_cell.angle_beta   90.00
_cell.angle_gamma   90.00
#
_symmetry.space_group_name_H-M   'P 1'
#
loop_
_entity.id
_entity.type
_entity.pdbx_description
1 polymer ?
#
loop_
_entity_poly.entity_id
_entity_poly.type
_entity_poly.pdbx_seq_one_letter_code
_entity_poly.pdbx_strand_id
1 'polypeptide(L)'
;MAYPLAKHFCLYQGIFGYFTYAARACSFAPTGKSDVAINLYTTFAYYVPTVIMGVSYFVVLVKTWITYQKKKSSRALQRRMEISWMLFVSFIWHCCTIYPFIIINAFFAKEFARSFTAQLFIRWLGNSYNAVNPVFFWASSKMFQDGVKKVLTCYQWRWAHGSVGPSLVSGSASRTDDMAMSAPSKRRTTFSERDVIAAADKKSRTAE
;
A
#
# COMPACT_ATOMS: atom_id res chain seq x y z
N MET A 1 44.04 3.33 -23.54
CA MET A 1 43.87 3.83 -22.16
C MET A 1 42.82 2.97 -21.48
N ALA A 2 43.26 2.04 -20.64
CA ALA A 2 42.40 1.13 -19.90
C ALA A 2 42.11 1.74 -18.52
N TYR A 3 40.85 2.08 -18.25
CA TYR A 3 40.45 2.48 -16.90
C TYR A 3 40.41 1.23 -16.03
N PRO A 4 41.10 1.19 -14.86
CA PRO A 4 40.90 0.13 -13.90
C PRO A 4 39.48 0.29 -13.32
N LEU A 5 38.54 -0.46 -13.87
CA LEU A 5 37.15 -0.48 -13.42
C LEU A 5 37.07 -0.89 -11.95
N ALA A 6 36.38 -0.05 -11.18
CA ALA A 6 35.94 -0.21 -9.80
C ALA A 6 35.72 -1.67 -9.38
N LYS A 7 36.70 -2.25 -8.68
CA LYS A 7 36.63 -3.63 -8.15
C LYS A 7 35.95 -3.76 -6.79
N HIS A 8 35.63 -2.69 -6.06
CA HIS A 8 35.32 -2.85 -4.62
C HIS A 8 34.27 -1.88 -4.07
N PHE A 9 33.04 -1.92 -4.59
CA PHE A 9 31.89 -1.37 -3.86
C PHE A 9 30.75 -2.38 -3.80
N CYS A 10 31.03 -3.57 -3.26
CA CYS A 10 30.01 -4.46 -2.70
C CYS A 10 29.68 -3.97 -1.28
N LEU A 11 28.87 -2.91 -1.19
CA LEU A 11 28.35 -2.47 0.11
C LEU A 11 27.27 -3.46 0.55
N TYR A 12 27.43 -3.98 1.77
CA TYR A 12 26.56 -4.93 2.48
C TYR A 12 26.75 -6.42 2.13
N GLN A 13 27.49 -7.10 3.00
CA GLN A 13 27.62 -8.55 3.08
C GLN A 13 26.64 -9.04 4.15
N GLY A 14 25.39 -9.30 3.75
CA GLY A 14 24.47 -10.04 4.61
C GLY A 14 24.91 -11.50 4.69
N ILE A 15 24.51 -12.22 5.75
CA ILE A 15 24.83 -13.65 5.95
C ILE A 15 24.45 -14.52 4.72
N PHE A 16 23.53 -14.05 3.87
CA PHE A 16 22.96 -14.81 2.75
C PHE A 16 23.39 -14.37 1.34
N GLY A 17 24.14 -13.26 1.16
CA GLY A 17 24.45 -12.77 -0.18
C GLY A 17 25.30 -11.52 -0.27
N TYR A 18 25.71 -11.19 -1.48
CA TYR A 18 26.39 -9.95 -1.84
C TYR A 18 25.65 -9.25 -2.98
N PHE A 19 25.69 -7.92 -3.01
CA PHE A 19 25.21 -7.17 -4.16
C PHE A 19 26.28 -7.15 -5.26
N THR A 20 25.92 -7.56 -6.47
CA THR A 20 26.76 -7.48 -7.68
C THR A 20 26.15 -6.50 -8.67
N TYR A 21 27.00 -5.79 -9.41
CA TYR A 21 26.56 -4.93 -10.51
C TYR A 21 26.40 -5.76 -11.79
N ALA A 22 25.17 -6.16 -12.10
CA ALA A 22 24.84 -6.81 -13.37
C ALA A 22 23.92 -5.88 -14.19
N ALA A 23 24.25 -5.68 -15.47
CA ALA A 23 23.43 -4.91 -16.42
C ALA A 23 23.01 -3.50 -15.92
N ARG A 24 23.96 -2.73 -15.37
CA ARG A 24 23.75 -1.37 -14.81
C ARG A 24 22.78 -1.30 -13.62
N ALA A 25 22.47 -2.42 -12.99
CA ALA A 25 21.67 -2.48 -11.77
C ALA A 25 22.43 -3.24 -10.67
N CYS A 26 22.20 -2.86 -9.42
CA CYS A 26 22.68 -3.61 -8.27
C CYS A 26 21.72 -4.79 -8.06
N SER A 27 22.21 -6.01 -8.26
CA SER A 27 21.45 -7.26 -8.11
C SER A 27 22.04 -8.10 -6.98
N PHE A 28 21.20 -8.72 -6.17
CA PHE A 28 21.63 -9.64 -5.13
C PHE A 28 22.10 -10.96 -5.75
N ALA A 29 23.33 -11.36 -5.47
CA ALA A 29 23.90 -12.66 -5.83
C ALA A 29 24.10 -13.50 -4.55
N PRO A 30 23.61 -14.75 -4.52
CA PRO A 30 23.81 -15.62 -3.36
C PRO A 30 25.29 -16.02 -3.23
N THR A 31 25.84 -16.01 -2.01
CA THR A 31 27.27 -16.28 -1.75
C THR A 31 27.61 -17.76 -1.48
N GLY A 32 26.66 -18.68 -1.64
CA GLY A 32 26.83 -20.08 -1.22
C GLY A 32 26.65 -21.08 -2.36
N LYS A 33 27.43 -22.18 -2.32
CA LYS A 33 27.20 -23.38 -3.16
C LYS A 33 26.05 -24.25 -2.65
N SER A 34 25.46 -23.91 -1.50
CA SER A 34 24.43 -24.72 -0.86
C SER A 34 23.04 -24.21 -1.23
N ASP A 35 22.38 -24.92 -2.14
CA ASP A 35 20.98 -24.69 -2.53
C ASP A 35 20.04 -24.70 -1.31
N VAL A 36 20.41 -25.44 -0.26
CA VAL A 36 19.65 -25.55 1.00
C VAL A 36 19.51 -24.20 1.69
N ALA A 37 20.57 -23.38 1.74
CA ALA A 37 20.52 -22.08 2.42
C ALA A 37 19.60 -21.09 1.69
N ILE A 38 19.63 -21.09 0.36
CA ILE A 38 18.79 -20.23 -0.48
C ILE A 38 17.32 -20.66 -0.36
N ASN A 39 17.05 -21.97 -0.35
CA ASN A 39 15.71 -22.51 -0.20
C ASN A 39 15.11 -22.22 1.19
N LEU A 40 15.90 -22.38 2.26
CA LEU A 40 15.48 -22.01 3.62
C LEU A 40 15.20 -20.51 3.71
N TYR A 41 16.11 -19.68 3.21
CA TYR A 41 15.91 -18.23 3.17
C TYR A 41 14.63 -17.86 2.40
N THR A 42 14.43 -18.43 1.21
CA THR A 42 13.23 -18.15 0.39
C THR A 42 11.95 -18.58 1.12
N THR A 43 11.99 -19.71 1.81
CA THR A 43 10.86 -20.22 2.57
C THR A 43 10.48 -19.31 3.73
N PHE A 44 11.45 -18.91 4.55
CA PHE A 44 11.19 -18.09 5.74
C PHE A 44 11.00 -16.60 5.41
N ALA A 45 11.68 -16.08 4.40
CA ALA A 45 11.60 -14.66 4.03
C ALA A 45 10.39 -14.35 3.14
N TYR A 46 9.97 -15.29 2.28
CA TYR A 46 8.88 -15.05 1.33
C TYR A 46 7.65 -15.90 1.64
N TYR A 47 7.76 -17.24 1.65
CA TYR A 47 6.57 -18.09 1.73
C TYR A 47 5.82 -17.97 3.06
N VAL A 48 6.52 -18.04 4.19
CA VAL A 48 5.87 -17.98 5.52
C VAL A 48 5.12 -16.64 5.73
N PRO A 49 5.74 -15.46 5.55
CA PRO A 49 5.04 -14.18 5.68
C PRO A 49 3.89 -14.05 4.69
N THR A 50 4.06 -14.52 3.45
CA THR A 50 3.02 -14.41 2.42
C THR A 50 1.79 -15.24 2.77
N VAL A 51 1.96 -16.46 3.27
CA VAL A 51 0.84 -17.30 3.72
C VAL A 51 0.13 -16.66 4.91
N ILE A 52 0.88 -16.17 5.90
CA ILE A 52 0.30 -15.49 7.08
C ILE A 52 -0.49 -14.24 6.67
N MET A 53 0.09 -13.40 5.80
CA MET A 53 -0.57 -12.21 5.26
C MET A 53 -1.83 -12.59 4.46
N GLY A 54 -1.74 -13.58 3.57
CA GLY A 54 -2.87 -14.03 2.76
C GLY A 54 -4.04 -14.53 3.60
N VAL A 55 -3.77 -15.39 4.59
CA VAL A 55 -4.80 -15.90 5.51
C VAL A 55 -5.42 -14.76 6.31
N SER A 56 -4.60 -13.86 6.86
CA SER A 56 -5.11 -12.74 7.66
C SER A 56 -5.99 -11.78 6.85
N TYR A 57 -5.57 -11.41 5.64
CA TYR A 57 -6.37 -10.57 4.74
C TYR A 57 -7.66 -11.27 4.30
N PHE A 58 -7.60 -12.56 3.99
CA PHE A 58 -8.78 -13.34 3.62
C PHE A 58 -9.80 -13.38 4.77
N VAL A 59 -9.36 -13.66 6.00
CA VAL A 59 -10.25 -13.67 7.18
C VAL A 59 -10.88 -12.30 7.42
N VAL A 60 -10.11 -11.21 7.32
CA VAL A 60 -10.63 -9.84 7.47
C VAL A 60 -11.65 -9.52 6.37
N LEU A 61 -11.37 -9.92 5.13
CA LEU A 61 -12.25 -9.72 3.99
C LEU A 61 -13.59 -10.44 4.20
N VAL A 62 -13.55 -11.73 4.54
CA VAL A 62 -14.75 -12.55 4.78
C VAL A 62 -15.56 -12.00 5.95
N LYS A 63 -14.92 -11.67 7.08
CA LYS A 63 -15.62 -11.09 8.24
C LYS A 63 -16.28 -9.75 7.90
N THR A 64 -15.58 -8.89 7.17
CA THR A 64 -16.11 -7.58 6.75
C THR A 64 -17.26 -7.75 5.76
N TRP A 65 -17.15 -8.69 4.83
CA TRP A 65 -18.19 -9.02 3.86
C TRP A 65 -19.47 -9.52 4.54
N ILE A 66 -19.36 -10.48 5.46
CA ILE A 66 -20.52 -11.00 6.22
C ILE A 66 -21.20 -9.87 7.00
N THR A 67 -20.41 -9.02 7.65
CA THR A 67 -20.94 -7.87 8.41
C THR A 67 -21.61 -6.86 7.49
N TYR A 68 -21.03 -6.61 6.31
CA TYR A 68 -21.58 -5.72 5.29
C TYR A 68 -22.92 -6.19 4.76
N GLN A 69 -23.04 -7.49 4.46
CA GLN A 69 -24.31 -8.07 4.01
C GLN A 69 -25.44 -7.91 5.03
N LYS A 70 -25.12 -7.99 6.33
CA LYS A 70 -26.09 -7.78 7.42
C LYS A 70 -26.46 -6.30 7.63
N LYS A 71 -25.61 -5.35 7.25
CA LYS A 71 -25.75 -3.92 7.56
C LYS A 71 -25.48 -3.03 6.35
N LYS A 72 -26.19 -3.26 5.23
CA LYS A 72 -26.00 -2.58 3.93
C LYS A 72 -26.08 -1.05 3.96
N SER A 73 -26.64 -0.43 5.02
CA SER A 73 -26.86 1.02 5.11
C SER A 73 -25.66 1.83 5.64
N SER A 74 -24.68 1.20 6.30
CA SER A 74 -23.60 1.96 6.96
C SER A 74 -22.46 2.37 6.01
N ARG A 75 -22.34 3.67 5.72
CA ARG A 75 -21.21 4.23 4.95
C ARG A 75 -19.83 3.90 5.55
N ALA A 76 -19.73 3.84 6.88
CA ALA A 76 -18.47 3.52 7.56
C ALA A 76 -18.02 2.08 7.27
N LEU A 77 -18.97 1.15 7.16
CA LEU A 77 -18.71 -0.25 6.88
C LEU A 77 -18.31 -0.48 5.42
N GLN A 78 -18.95 0.24 4.49
CA GLN A 78 -18.56 0.24 3.08
C GLN A 78 -17.09 0.66 2.91
N ARG A 79 -16.66 1.73 3.60
CA ARG A 79 -15.25 2.16 3.57
C ARG A 79 -14.29 1.08 4.05
N ARG A 80 -14.63 0.37 5.13
CA ARG A 80 -13.79 -0.73 5.65
C ARG A 80 -13.71 -1.89 4.65
N MET A 81 -14.80 -2.18 3.95
CA MET A 81 -14.86 -3.20 2.90
C MET A 81 -14.01 -2.82 1.68
N GLU A 82 -14.09 -1.55 1.24
CA GLU A 82 -13.26 -1.06 0.13
C GLU A 82 -11.76 -1.18 0.48
N ILE A 83 -11.36 -0.81 1.70
CA ILE A 83 -9.97 -0.93 2.16
C ILE A 83 -9.52 -2.40 2.24
N SER A 84 -10.31 -3.29 2.84
CA SER A 84 -9.93 -4.70 2.96
C SER A 84 -9.88 -5.40 1.59
N TRP A 85 -10.80 -5.06 0.69
CA TRP A 85 -10.78 -5.53 -0.70
C TRP A 85 -9.50 -5.07 -1.41
N MET A 86 -9.14 -3.80 -1.28
CA MET A 86 -7.93 -3.26 -1.90
C MET A 86 -6.66 -3.92 -1.38
N LEU A 87 -6.55 -4.15 -0.06
CA LEU A 87 -5.43 -4.88 0.53
C LEU A 87 -5.34 -6.30 -0.03
N PHE A 88 -6.47 -6.98 -0.20
CA PHE A 88 -6.52 -8.33 -0.76
C PHE A 88 -6.14 -8.36 -2.25
N VAL A 89 -6.64 -7.42 -3.07
CA VAL A 89 -6.27 -7.31 -4.49
C VAL A 89 -4.78 -6.98 -4.63
N SER A 90 -4.26 -6.07 -3.81
CA SER A 90 -2.83 -5.74 -3.78
C SER A 90 -1.97 -6.96 -3.40
N PHE A 91 -2.46 -7.80 -2.49
CA PHE A 91 -1.81 -9.06 -2.12
C PHE A 91 -1.81 -10.07 -3.28
N ILE A 92 -2.93 -10.24 -3.99
CA ILE A 92 -2.98 -11.10 -5.17
C ILE A 92 -1.98 -10.62 -6.22
N TRP A 93 -1.96 -9.32 -6.50
CA TRP A 93 -1.00 -8.74 -7.44
C TRP A 93 0.45 -8.95 -7.00
N HIS A 94 0.75 -8.75 -5.71
CA HIS A 94 2.06 -9.06 -5.14
C HIS A 94 2.46 -10.52 -5.41
N CYS A 95 1.57 -11.47 -5.14
CA CYS A 95 1.80 -12.88 -5.45
C CYS A 95 2.04 -13.12 -6.94
N CYS A 96 1.23 -12.52 -7.82
CA CYS A 96 1.40 -12.62 -9.26
C CYS A 96 2.72 -12.04 -9.76
N THR A 97 3.29 -11.05 -9.08
CA THR A 97 4.58 -10.45 -9.47
C THR A 97 5.80 -11.20 -8.93
N ILE A 98 5.70 -11.78 -7.73
CA ILE A 98 6.84 -12.43 -7.05
C ILE A 98 6.95 -13.92 -7.37
N TYR A 99 5.84 -14.68 -7.34
CA TYR A 99 5.92 -16.13 -7.49
C TYR A 99 6.46 -16.59 -8.84
N PRO A 100 6.11 -15.97 -9.99
CA PRO A 100 6.71 -16.35 -11.26
C PRO A 100 8.23 -16.21 -11.25
N PHE A 101 8.76 -15.17 -10.60
CA PHE A 101 10.21 -15.00 -10.46
C PHE A 101 10.83 -16.13 -9.62
N ILE A 102 10.24 -16.46 -8.47
CA ILE A 102 10.74 -17.53 -7.60
C ILE A 102 10.69 -18.89 -8.32
N ILE A 103 9.59 -19.21 -9.00
CA ILE A 103 9.40 -20.48 -9.73
C ILE A 103 10.40 -20.57 -10.89
N ILE A 104 10.52 -19.53 -11.72
CA ILE A 104 11.45 -19.53 -12.86
C ILE A 104 12.90 -19.65 -12.37
N ASN A 105 13.26 -18.95 -11.29
CA ASN A 105 14.60 -19.02 -10.74
C ASN A 105 14.91 -20.37 -10.09
N ALA A 106 13.90 -21.04 -9.50
CA ALA A 106 14.08 -22.35 -8.88
C ALA A 106 14.17 -23.50 -9.89
N PHE A 107 13.34 -23.49 -10.93
CA PHE A 107 13.21 -24.62 -11.88
C PHE A 107 13.93 -24.41 -13.21
N PHE A 108 14.12 -23.15 -13.64
CA PHE A 108 14.58 -22.79 -14.99
C PHE A 108 15.72 -21.77 -14.96
N ALA A 109 16.60 -21.82 -13.95
CA ALA A 109 17.67 -20.84 -13.76
C ALA A 109 18.57 -20.69 -15.00
N LYS A 110 18.89 -21.80 -15.69
CA LYS A 110 19.78 -21.82 -16.86
C LYS A 110 19.12 -21.20 -18.08
N GLU A 111 17.87 -21.57 -18.36
CA GLU A 111 17.06 -21.04 -19.46
C GLU A 111 16.75 -19.56 -19.24
N PHE A 112 16.43 -19.18 -18.01
CA PHE A 112 16.20 -17.79 -17.61
C PHE A 112 17.45 -16.93 -17.80
N ALA A 113 18.63 -17.42 -17.42
CA ALA A 113 19.90 -16.72 -17.62
C ALA A 113 20.23 -16.51 -19.11
N ARG A 114 19.74 -17.39 -20.00
CA ARG A 114 19.94 -17.28 -21.45
C ARG A 114 18.92 -16.39 -22.15
N SER A 115 17.68 -16.33 -21.65
CA SER A 115 16.59 -15.59 -22.28
C SER A 115 16.51 -14.15 -21.79
N PHE A 116 17.00 -13.21 -22.61
CA PHE A 116 16.88 -11.78 -22.33
C PHE A 116 15.42 -11.32 -22.18
N THR A 117 14.52 -11.86 -23.00
CA THR A 117 13.08 -11.54 -22.95
C THR A 117 12.46 -11.96 -21.61
N ALA A 118 12.81 -13.14 -21.09
CA ALA A 118 12.31 -13.58 -19.78
C ALA A 118 12.82 -12.67 -18.65
N GLN A 119 14.10 -12.27 -18.70
CA GLN A 119 14.68 -11.34 -17.72
C GLN A 119 13.99 -9.97 -17.78
N LEU A 120 13.73 -9.44 -18.98
CA LEU A 120 13.03 -8.18 -19.16
C LEU A 120 11.58 -8.26 -18.68
N PHE A 121 10.89 -9.37 -18.96
CA PHE A 121 9.52 -9.60 -18.50
C PHE A 121 9.43 -9.64 -16.97
N ILE A 122 10.32 -10.38 -16.30
CA ILE A 122 10.35 -10.43 -14.84
C ILE A 122 10.71 -9.08 -14.24
N ARG A 123 11.67 -8.36 -14.82
CA ARG A 123 12.03 -7.02 -14.36
C ARG A 123 10.87 -6.03 -14.54
N TRP A 124 10.17 -6.11 -15.67
CA TRP A 124 8.97 -5.33 -15.92
C TRP A 124 7.87 -5.66 -14.89
N LEU A 125 7.66 -6.95 -14.61
CA LEU A 125 6.67 -7.45 -13.65
C LEU A 125 6.97 -6.91 -12.23
N GLY A 126 8.22 -7.02 -11.77
CA GLY A 126 8.64 -6.47 -10.49
C GLY A 126 8.51 -4.94 -10.41
N ASN A 127 8.87 -4.21 -11.46
CA ASN A 127 8.72 -2.76 -11.49
C ASN A 127 7.25 -2.31 -11.55
N SER A 128 6.39 -3.09 -12.20
CA SER A 128 4.96 -2.81 -12.31
C SER A 128 4.27 -2.80 -10.94
N TYR A 129 4.73 -3.62 -9.99
CA TYR A 129 4.20 -3.63 -8.63
C TYR A 129 4.16 -2.24 -7.98
N ASN A 130 5.26 -1.48 -8.11
CA ASN A 130 5.35 -0.14 -7.54
C ASN A 130 4.43 0.87 -8.25
N ALA A 131 4.24 0.72 -9.56
CA ALA A 131 3.44 1.63 -10.38
C ALA A 131 1.92 1.37 -10.25
N VAL A 132 1.52 0.13 -9.98
CA VAL A 132 0.10 -0.27 -9.94
C VAL A 132 -0.56 0.11 -8.61
N ASN A 133 0.21 0.32 -7.52
CA ASN A 133 -0.36 0.69 -6.22
C ASN A 133 -1.31 1.90 -6.31
N PRO A 134 -0.92 3.08 -6.84
CA PRO A 134 -1.84 4.20 -7.06
C PRO A 134 -3.06 3.87 -7.93
N VAL A 135 -2.90 3.00 -8.93
CA VAL A 135 -3.99 2.57 -9.81
C VAL A 135 -5.03 1.77 -9.03
N PHE A 136 -4.61 0.86 -8.13
CA PHE A 136 -5.52 0.15 -7.26
C PHE A 136 -6.22 1.06 -6.24
N PHE A 137 -5.51 2.03 -5.66
CA PHE A 137 -6.14 3.03 -4.79
C PHE A 137 -7.20 3.84 -5.55
N TRP A 138 -6.88 4.24 -6.77
CA TRP A 138 -7.77 5.02 -7.62
C TRP A 138 -8.98 4.22 -8.10
N ALA A 139 -8.81 2.98 -8.53
CA ALA A 139 -9.89 2.13 -9.00
C ALA A 139 -10.81 1.64 -7.87
N SER A 140 -10.28 1.43 -6.67
CA SER A 140 -11.03 0.82 -5.57
C SER A 140 -11.78 1.81 -4.68
N SER A 141 -11.33 3.06 -4.55
CA SER A 141 -11.89 4.01 -3.58
C SER A 141 -12.49 5.25 -4.23
N LYS A 142 -13.80 5.43 -4.09
CA LYS A 142 -14.48 6.67 -4.50
C LYS A 142 -13.96 7.89 -3.73
N MET A 143 -13.60 7.73 -2.46
CA MET A 143 -13.03 8.85 -1.69
C MET A 143 -11.67 9.30 -2.25
N PHE A 144 -10.86 8.36 -2.73
CA PHE A 144 -9.60 8.70 -3.38
C PHE A 144 -9.87 9.43 -4.70
N GLN A 145 -10.82 8.96 -5.50
CA GLN A 145 -11.26 9.64 -6.74
C GLN A 145 -11.76 11.06 -6.45
N ASP A 146 -12.59 11.24 -5.42
CA ASP A 146 -13.10 12.55 -5.01
C ASP A 146 -11.96 13.48 -4.54
N GLY A 147 -10.98 12.93 -3.81
CA GLY A 147 -9.79 13.65 -3.38
C GLY A 147 -8.95 14.10 -4.56
N VAL A 148 -8.64 13.20 -5.50
CA VAL A 148 -7.91 13.50 -6.73
C VAL A 148 -8.66 14.55 -7.56
N LYS A 149 -9.98 14.42 -7.70
CA LYS A 149 -10.81 15.41 -8.42
C LYS A 149 -10.69 16.80 -7.79
N LYS A 150 -10.79 16.90 -6.45
CA LYS A 150 -10.62 18.18 -5.74
C LYS A 150 -9.24 18.78 -5.93
N VAL A 151 -8.18 17.96 -5.86
CA VAL A 151 -6.80 18.41 -6.09
C VAL A 151 -6.64 18.91 -7.53
N LEU A 152 -7.16 18.18 -8.51
CA LEU A 152 -7.11 18.59 -9.92
C LEU A 152 -7.90 19.87 -10.18
N THR A 153 -9.10 20.02 -9.60
CA THR A 153 -9.88 21.28 -9.71
C THR A 153 -9.14 22.45 -9.07
N CYS A 154 -8.50 22.24 -7.91
CA CYS A 154 -7.69 23.28 -7.26
C CYS A 154 -6.44 23.63 -8.10
N TYR A 155 -5.78 22.64 -8.69
CA TYR A 155 -4.63 22.84 -9.57
C TYR A 155 -5.02 23.60 -10.84
N GLN A 156 -6.14 23.24 -11.48
CA GLN A 156 -6.70 23.96 -12.62
C GLN A 156 -7.05 25.39 -12.27
N TRP A 157 -7.67 25.61 -11.11
CA TRP A 157 -8.00 26.95 -10.63
C TRP A 157 -6.74 27.80 -10.39
N ARG A 158 -5.72 27.23 -9.74
CA ARG A 158 -4.42 27.88 -9.54
C ARG A 158 -3.71 28.21 -10.85
N TRP A 159 -3.84 27.34 -11.86
CA TRP A 159 -3.25 27.58 -13.17
C TRP A 159 -4.00 28.66 -13.96
N ALA A 160 -5.33 28.69 -13.87
CA ALA A 160 -6.18 29.68 -14.55
C ALA A 160 -6.07 31.10 -13.97
N HIS A 161 -5.92 31.24 -12.65
CA HIS A 161 -5.83 32.55 -11.98
C HIS A 161 -4.40 33.09 -11.83
N GLY A 162 -3.43 32.45 -12.49
CA GLY A 162 -2.02 32.78 -12.36
C GLY A 162 -1.45 32.32 -11.01
N SER A 163 -0.14 32.01 -11.00
CA SER A 163 0.57 31.77 -9.75
C SER A 163 0.44 33.01 -8.87
N VAL A 164 -0.43 32.93 -7.85
CA VAL A 164 -0.32 33.80 -6.68
C VAL A 164 1.10 33.57 -6.17
N GLY A 165 2.01 34.49 -6.54
CA GLY A 165 3.38 34.44 -6.09
C GLY A 165 3.37 34.35 -4.57
N PRO A 166 4.32 33.64 -3.94
CA PRO A 166 4.44 33.70 -2.49
C PRO A 166 4.46 35.18 -2.14
N SER A 167 3.42 35.67 -1.46
CA SER A 167 3.41 37.04 -0.97
C SER A 167 4.68 37.16 -0.15
N LEU A 168 5.62 37.96 -0.64
CA LEU A 168 6.70 38.47 0.16
C LEU A 168 5.99 39.22 1.29
N VAL A 169 5.76 38.50 2.39
CA VAL A 169 5.36 39.08 3.66
C VAL A 169 6.59 39.89 4.07
N SER A 170 6.64 41.11 3.56
CA SER A 170 7.57 42.13 3.99
C SER A 170 7.34 42.29 5.48
N GLY A 171 8.32 41.87 6.26
CA GLY A 171 8.23 41.78 7.71
C GLY A 171 7.77 43.11 8.30
N SER A 172 6.55 43.12 8.81
CA SER A 172 6.18 43.97 9.94
C SER A 172 6.05 43.04 11.13
N ALA A 173 7.17 42.80 11.79
CA ALA A 173 7.19 42.24 13.13
C ALA A 173 6.40 43.17 14.04
N SER A 174 5.18 42.78 14.43
CA SER A 174 4.57 43.15 15.72
C SER A 174 3.14 42.61 15.79
N ARG A 175 2.96 41.42 16.36
CA ARG A 175 1.94 41.12 17.39
C ARG A 175 1.95 39.63 17.71
N THR A 176 2.64 39.32 18.80
CA THR A 176 2.33 38.20 19.67
C THR A 176 1.00 38.48 20.36
N ASP A 177 -0.11 38.18 19.71
CA ASP A 177 -1.42 38.08 20.37
C ASP A 177 -2.03 36.73 19.98
N ASP A 178 -1.86 35.76 20.88
CA ASP A 178 -2.84 34.73 21.23
C ASP A 178 -3.56 33.99 20.09
N MET A 179 -2.83 33.15 19.36
CA MET A 179 -3.44 31.96 18.76
C MET A 179 -3.55 30.85 19.81
N ALA A 180 -4.42 31.07 20.79
CA ALA A 180 -5.01 30.00 21.58
C ALA A 180 -5.71 29.06 20.58
N MET A 181 -5.02 27.98 20.26
CA MET A 181 -5.50 26.89 19.42
C MET A 181 -6.73 26.30 20.11
N SER A 182 -7.90 26.88 19.78
CA SER A 182 -9.18 26.42 20.26
C SER A 182 -9.39 25.05 19.64
N ALA A 183 -9.03 24.02 20.40
CA ALA A 183 -9.23 22.63 20.02
C ALA A 183 -10.68 22.49 19.55
N PRO A 184 -10.93 21.83 18.40
CA PRO A 184 -12.29 21.60 17.94
C PRO A 184 -13.04 20.88 19.05
N SER A 185 -13.97 21.60 19.67
CA SER A 185 -14.86 21.08 20.69
C SER A 185 -15.45 19.80 20.13
N LYS A 186 -15.00 18.67 20.67
CA LYS A 186 -15.61 17.36 20.47
C LYS A 186 -17.05 17.56 20.90
N ARG A 187 -17.93 17.81 19.93
CA ARG A 187 -19.37 17.77 20.11
C ARG A 187 -19.66 16.33 20.50
N ARG A 188 -19.56 16.06 21.80
CA ARG A 188 -19.96 14.84 22.47
C ARG A 188 -21.43 14.75 22.11
N THR A 189 -21.74 13.98 21.07
CA THR A 189 -23.07 13.43 20.86
C THR A 189 -23.30 12.58 22.08
N THR A 190 -23.79 13.21 23.15
CA THR A 190 -24.50 12.53 24.22
C THR A 190 -25.63 11.84 23.50
N PHE A 191 -25.41 10.56 23.22
CA PHE A 191 -26.45 9.63 22.86
C PHE A 191 -27.46 9.74 23.97
N SER A 192 -28.54 10.48 23.69
CA SER A 192 -29.53 10.87 24.67
C SER A 192 -30.18 9.58 25.15
N GLU A 193 -30.03 9.28 26.43
CA GLU A 193 -30.65 8.14 27.11
C GLU A 193 -32.17 8.10 26.87
N ARG A 194 -32.78 9.24 26.51
CA ARG A 194 -34.18 9.37 26.11
C ARG A 194 -34.54 8.57 24.84
N ASP A 195 -33.62 8.40 23.90
CA ASP A 195 -33.90 7.66 22.66
C ASP A 195 -33.95 6.14 22.90
N VAL A 196 -33.26 5.65 23.94
CA VAL A 196 -33.31 4.23 24.36
C VAL A 196 -34.61 3.91 25.08
N ILE A 197 -35.09 4.82 25.94
CA ILE A 197 -36.36 4.65 26.66
C ILE A 197 -37.55 4.71 25.69
N ALA A 198 -37.53 5.60 24.70
CA ALA A 198 -38.59 5.69 23.69
C ALA A 198 -38.67 4.44 22.78
N ALA A 199 -37.54 3.75 22.55
CA ALA A 199 -37.53 2.50 21.79
C ALA A 199 -38.05 1.30 22.61
N ALA A 200 -37.88 1.32 23.93
CA ALA A 200 -38.40 0.28 24.81
C ALA A 200 -39.93 0.34 24.97
N ASP A 201 -40.52 1.54 25.04
CA ASP A 201 -41.97 1.71 25.24
C ASP A 201 -42.81 1.34 23.99
N LYS A 202 -42.21 1.33 22.80
CA LYS A 202 -42.91 0.85 21.58
C LYS A 202 -43.08 -0.67 21.53
N LYS A 203 -42.25 -1.43 22.26
CA LYS A 203 -42.25 -2.90 22.20
C LYS A 203 -43.29 -3.52 23.14
N SER A 204 -43.73 -2.80 24.17
CA SER A 204 -44.77 -3.26 25.11
C SER A 204 -46.18 -3.16 24.51
N ARG A 205 -46.45 -2.19 23.64
CA ARG A 205 -47.80 -1.96 23.06
C ARG A 205 -48.16 -2.85 21.87
N THR A 206 -47.28 -3.74 21.44
CA THR A 206 -47.53 -4.65 20.30
C THR A 206 -47.76 -6.09 20.75
N ALA A 207 -47.86 -6.33 22.05
CA ALA A 207 -48.05 -7.66 22.66
C ALA A 207 -49.42 -7.83 23.34
N GLU A 208 -50.36 -6.90 23.12
CA GLU A 208 -51.79 -7.05 23.43
C GLU A 208 -52.60 -7.22 22.15
#